data_AF-A0A850AIN0-F1
#
_entry.id   AF-A0A850AIN0-F1
#
_cell.length_a   1.000
_cell.length_b   1.000
_cell.length_c   1.000
_cell.angle_alpha   90.00
_cell.angle_beta   90.00
_cell.angle_gamma   90.00
#
_symmetry.space_group_name_H-M   'P 1'
#
loop_
_entity.id
_entity.type
_entity.pdbx_description
1 polymer ?
#
loop_
_entity_poly.entity_id
_entity_poly.type
_entity_poly.pdbx_seq_one_letter_code
_entity_poly.pdbx_strand_id
1 'polypeptide(L)'
;MAFIKNPDHPDLPICKFLRTKASYVPDLRNEHYMKRHHPYDQYYCLKTLHAVGPDDSSVCPQDCTPGRVCFQPLLASGAPLADKSAKESGDG
;
A
#
# COMPACT_ATOMS: atom_id res chain seq x y z
N MET A 1 3.25 12.84 -6.82
CA MET A 1 2.45 12.41 -5.64
C MET A 1 3.31 11.48 -4.79
N ALA A 2 3.32 11.66 -3.47
CA ALA A 2 4.03 10.80 -2.54
C ALA A 2 3.01 9.86 -1.88
N PHE A 3 3.32 8.56 -1.78
CA PHE A 3 2.39 7.53 -1.32
C PHE A 3 3.06 6.56 -0.34
N ILE A 4 2.42 6.29 0.82
CA ILE A 4 2.90 5.34 1.84
C ILE A 4 3.18 3.99 1.18
N LYS A 5 4.45 3.66 0.97
CA LYS A 5 4.86 2.38 0.40
C LYS A 5 4.96 1.30 1.48
N ASN A 6 4.71 0.06 1.09
CA ASN A 6 5.11 -1.09 1.87
C ASN A 6 6.66 -1.13 1.93
N PRO A 7 7.28 -1.16 3.14
CA PRO A 7 8.73 -1.15 3.26
C PRO A 7 9.38 -2.46 2.80
N ASP A 8 8.69 -3.59 2.95
CA ASP A 8 9.19 -4.92 2.58
C ASP A 8 8.96 -5.20 1.09
N HIS A 9 7.92 -4.58 0.51
CA HIS A 9 7.53 -4.76 -0.89
C HIS A 9 7.14 -3.42 -1.56
N PRO A 10 8.11 -2.55 -1.89
CA PRO A 10 7.86 -1.18 -2.37
C PRO A 10 7.22 -1.10 -3.77
N ASP A 11 7.15 -2.22 -4.49
CA ASP A 11 6.53 -2.38 -5.80
C ASP A 11 5.03 -2.74 -5.72
N LEU A 12 4.55 -3.16 -4.55
CA LEU A 12 3.12 -3.45 -4.37
C LEU A 12 2.29 -2.17 -4.44
N PRO A 13 1.08 -2.24 -5.03
CA PRO A 13 0.17 -1.11 -5.03
C PRO A 13 -0.27 -0.76 -3.61
N ILE A 14 -0.59 0.50 -3.41
CA ILE A 14 -0.95 1.04 -2.09
C ILE A 14 -2.46 1.00 -1.93
N CYS A 15 -2.94 0.55 -0.78
CA CYS A 15 -4.37 0.56 -0.50
C CYS A 15 -4.91 2.00 -0.41
N LYS A 16 -5.97 2.31 -1.16
CA LYS A 16 -6.60 3.63 -1.17
C LYS A 16 -7.19 4.03 0.17
N PHE A 17 -7.45 3.07 1.04
CA PHE A 17 -8.01 3.26 2.37
C PHE A 17 -6.96 3.42 3.48
N LEU A 18 -5.68 3.17 3.19
CA LEU A 18 -4.61 3.31 4.19
C LEU A 18 -4.23 4.79 4.38
N ARG A 19 -4.22 5.27 5.63
CA ARG A 19 -3.84 6.65 5.99
C ARG A 19 -2.97 6.69 7.24
N THR A 20 -2.24 7.79 7.39
CA THR A 20 -1.53 8.19 8.62
C THR A 20 -2.04 9.54 9.09
N LYS A 21 -1.71 9.94 10.32
CA LYS A 21 -2.02 11.29 10.85
C LYS A 21 -1.51 12.41 9.94
N ALA A 22 -0.34 12.22 9.33
CA ALA A 22 0.26 13.17 8.38
C ALA A 22 -0.62 13.41 7.13
N SER A 23 -1.58 12.54 6.84
CA SER A 23 -2.55 12.76 5.76
C SER A 23 -3.48 13.96 6.03
N TYR A 24 -3.63 14.38 7.29
CA TYR A 24 -4.59 15.40 7.71
C TYR A 24 -3.96 16.67 8.29
N VAL A 25 -2.68 16.63 8.68
CA VAL A 25 -1.97 17.78 9.24
C VAL A 25 -1.19 18.47 8.12
N PRO A 26 -1.58 19.67 7.66
CA PRO A 26 -0.93 20.35 6.55
C PRO A 26 0.58 20.56 6.77
N ASP A 27 0.97 20.92 7.99
CA ASP A 27 2.36 21.18 8.36
C ASP A 27 3.25 19.92 8.38
N LEU A 28 2.63 18.73 8.42
CA LEU A 28 3.34 17.45 8.36
C LEU A 28 3.49 16.92 6.92
N ARG A 29 2.89 17.59 5.92
CA ARG A 29 3.04 17.26 4.50
C ARG A 29 4.33 17.84 3.92
N ASN A 30 5.49 17.41 4.42
CA ASN A 30 6.77 17.70 3.75
C ASN A 30 6.91 16.86 2.46
N GLU A 31 7.92 17.12 1.63
CA GLU A 31 8.12 16.41 0.35
C GLU A 31 8.36 14.87 0.47
N HIS A 32 8.60 14.38 1.69
CA HIS A 32 8.90 12.99 2.02
C HIS A 32 7.83 12.31 2.89
N TYR A 33 6.76 13.00 3.28
CA TYR A 33 5.83 12.54 4.32
C TYR A 33 5.14 11.21 4.02
N MET A 34 5.03 10.87 2.73
CA MET A 34 4.52 9.59 2.27
C MET A 34 5.60 8.74 1.60
N LYS A 35 6.84 9.22 1.43
CA LYS A 35 7.93 8.46 0.80
C LYS A 35 8.63 7.51 1.79
N ARG A 36 8.50 7.74 3.10
CA ARG A 36 9.23 7.00 4.13
C ARG A 36 8.24 6.37 5.12
N HIS A 37 8.24 5.04 5.19
CA HIS A 37 7.59 4.31 6.27
C HIS A 37 8.27 4.67 7.59
N HIS A 38 7.48 5.06 8.60
CA HIS A 38 7.96 5.25 9.96
C HIS A 38 7.36 4.15 10.84
N PRO A 39 8.18 3.27 11.45
CA PRO A 39 7.69 2.10 12.18
C PRO A 39 6.84 2.43 13.42
N TYR A 40 6.88 3.69 13.88
CA TYR A 40 6.12 4.17 15.03
C TYR A 40 4.94 5.07 14.64
N ASP A 41 4.68 5.23 13.34
CA ASP A 41 3.52 6.00 12.90
C ASP A 41 2.23 5.21 13.14
N GLN A 42 1.20 5.94 13.56
CA GLN A 42 -0.13 5.37 13.66
C GLN A 42 -0.80 5.39 12.29
N TYR A 43 -1.25 4.20 11.86
CA TYR A 43 -1.99 3.98 10.63
C TYR A 43 -3.47 3.73 10.92
N TYR A 44 -4.32 4.10 9.97
CA TYR A 44 -5.77 3.97 10.08
C TYR A 44 -6.36 3.50 8.75
N CYS A 45 -7.42 2.68 8.83
CA CYS A 45 -8.20 2.30 7.67
C CYS A 45 -9.40 3.24 7.53
N LEU A 46 -9.57 3.85 6.36
CA LEU A 46 -10.71 4.73 6.07
C LEU A 46 -12.07 4.02 6.08
N LYS A 47 -12.12 2.69 5.98
CA LYS A 47 -13.39 1.94 6.06
C LYS A 47 -13.90 1.84 7.50
N THR A 48 -12.99 1.74 8.46
CA THR A 48 -13.33 1.57 9.88
C THR A 48 -13.08 2.82 10.70
N LEU A 49 -12.30 3.77 10.18
CA LEU A 49 -11.80 4.95 10.89
C LEU A 49 -10.94 4.60 12.12
N HIS A 50 -10.41 3.39 12.18
CA HIS A 50 -9.63 2.85 13.29
C HIS A 50 -8.31 2.24 12.82
N ALA A 51 -7.44 1.90 13.78
CA ALA A 51 -6.20 1.16 13.57
C ALA A 51 -6.42 -0.36 13.34
N VAL A 52 -7.68 -0.80 13.38
CA VAL A 52 -8.11 -2.17 13.07
C VAL A 52 -8.95 -2.13 11.80
N GLY A 53 -8.64 -3.01 10.87
CA GLY A 53 -9.33 -3.14 9.59
C GLY A 53 -10.68 -3.85 9.71
N PRO A 54 -11.46 -3.91 8.62
CA PRO A 54 -12.74 -4.65 8.60
C PRO A 54 -12.55 -6.17 8.67
N ASP A 55 -11.32 -6.64 8.54
CA ASP A 55 -10.85 -8.02 8.68
C ASP A 55 -10.35 -8.33 10.12
N ASP A 56 -10.66 -7.45 11.08
CA ASP A 56 -10.25 -7.53 12.49
C ASP A 56 -8.73 -7.62 12.70
N SER A 57 -7.97 -7.19 11.69
CA SER A 57 -6.50 -7.22 11.68
C SER A 57 -5.93 -5.81 11.77
N SER A 58 -4.76 -5.66 12.39
CA SER A 58 -4.07 -4.37 12.52
C SER A 58 -3.83 -3.71 11.16
N VAL A 59 -3.90 -2.39 11.09
CA VAL A 59 -3.68 -1.63 9.86
C VAL A 59 -2.25 -1.13 9.84
N CYS A 60 -1.45 -1.58 8.88
CA CYS A 60 -0.07 -1.13 8.66
C CYS A 60 0.31 -1.35 7.18
N PRO A 61 1.31 -0.63 6.66
CA PRO A 61 1.70 -0.74 5.24
C PRO A 61 2.31 -2.09 4.85
N GLN A 62 2.93 -2.82 5.78
CA GLN A 62 3.46 -4.17 5.58
C GLN A 62 2.33 -5.15 5.24
N ASP A 63 1.23 -5.08 5.99
CA ASP A 63 0.16 -6.07 5.89
C ASP A 63 -1.00 -5.61 5.00
N CYS A 64 -1.15 -4.32 4.72
CA CYS A 64 -2.21 -3.77 3.88
C CYS A 64 -1.91 -3.95 2.39
N THR A 65 -1.85 -5.21 1.97
CA THR A 65 -1.46 -5.67 0.63
C THR A 65 -2.66 -6.25 -0.15
N PRO A 66 -2.51 -6.56 -1.46
CA PRO A 66 -3.56 -7.20 -2.25
C PRO A 66 -4.10 -8.53 -1.70
N GLY A 67 -3.41 -9.18 -0.76
CA GLY A 67 -3.89 -10.39 -0.10
C GLY A 67 -5.06 -10.16 0.87
N ARG A 68 -5.31 -8.92 1.32
CA ARG A 68 -6.44 -8.61 2.19
C ARG A 68 -7.74 -8.48 1.41
N VAL A 69 -8.81 -9.06 1.95
CA VAL A 69 -10.16 -9.05 1.34
C VAL A 69 -10.69 -7.64 1.05
N CYS A 70 -10.33 -6.66 1.89
CA CYS A 70 -10.82 -5.29 1.75
C CYS A 70 -9.89 -4.38 0.93
N PHE A 71 -8.76 -4.90 0.44
CA PHE A 71 -7.74 -4.13 -0.26
C PHE A 71 -8.31 -3.52 -1.56
N GLN A 72 -7.95 -2.28 -1.83
CA GLN A 72 -8.31 -1.64 -3.09
C GLN A 72 -7.20 -0.66 -3.49
N PRO A 73 -6.58 -0.79 -4.67
CA PRO A 73 -5.41 0.00 -5.02
C PRO A 73 -5.77 1.48 -5.23
N LEU A 74 -4.92 2.40 -4.76
CA LEU A 74 -5.08 3.86 -4.88
C LEU A 74 -4.87 4.35 -6.31
N LEU A 75 -4.02 3.64 -7.06
CA LEU A 75 -3.89 3.77 -8.50
C LEU A 75 -4.19 2.39 -9.05
N ALA A 76 -5.26 2.24 -9.83
CA ALA A 76 -5.44 1.04 -10.63
C ALA A 76 -4.21 0.97 -11.55
N SER A 77 -3.38 -0.07 -11.39
CA SER A 77 -2.19 -0.24 -12.21
C SER A 77 -2.59 -0.31 -13.68
N GLY A 78 -2.50 0.81 -14.39
CA GLY A 78 -2.45 0.87 -15.84
C GLY A 78 -1.09 0.38 -16.37
N ALA A 79 -0.47 -0.57 -15.69
CA ALA A 79 0.74 -1.25 -16.13
C ALA A 79 0.45 -2.76 -16.09
N PRO A 80 0.49 -3.46 -17.23
CA PRO A 80 0.30 -4.91 -17.24
C PRO A 80 1.39 -5.53 -16.36
N LEU A 81 0.96 -6.34 -15.38
CA LEU A 81 1.84 -7.31 -14.75
C LEU A 81 2.34 -8.22 -15.88
N ALA A 82 3.58 -7.99 -16.32
CA ALA A 82 4.26 -8.89 -17.23
C ALA A 82 4.39 -10.24 -16.50
N ASP A 83 3.54 -11.16 -16.92
CA ASP A 83 3.58 -12.57 -16.61
C ASP A 83 4.98 -13.11 -16.90
N LYS A 84 5.71 -13.49 -15.85
CA LYS A 84 6.91 -14.32 -15.98
C LYS A 84 6.47 -15.78 -15.87
N SER A 85 6.01 -16.35 -16.96
CA SER A 85 5.86 -17.79 -17.23
C SER A 85 5.61 -17.95 -18.74
N ALA A 86 6.25 -18.79 -19.53
CA ALA A 86 7.21 -19.84 -19.29
C ALA A 86 7.90 -20.20 -20.64
N LYS A 87 9.15 -20.66 -20.53
CA LYS A 87 9.78 -21.71 -21.34
C LYS A 87 10.10 -21.43 -22.83
N GLU A 88 11.36 -21.09 -23.07
CA GLU A 88 12.07 -21.38 -24.32
C GLU A 88 12.15 -22.89 -24.53
N SER A 89 11.62 -23.36 -25.66
CA SER A 89 11.99 -24.63 -26.29
C SER A 89 11.77 -24.45 -27.79
N GLY A 90 12.84 -24.09 -28.50
CA GLY A 90 12.92 -24.13 -29.95
C GLY A 90 13.71 -25.37 -30.35
N ASP A 91 13.05 -26.28 -31.07
CA ASP A 91 13.62 -27.42 -31.79
C ASP A 91 12.97 -27.41 -33.18
N GLY A 92 13.80 -27.50 -34.23
CA GLY A 92 13.38 -27.62 -35.63
C GLY A 92 14.02 -26.60 -36.57
#